data_AF-A0AAV8Y0B6-F1
#
_entry.id   AF-A0AAV8Y0B6-F1
#
_cell.length_a   1.000
_cell.length_b   1.000
_cell.length_c   1.000
_cell.angle_alpha   90.00
_cell.angle_beta   90.00
_cell.angle_gamma   90.00
#
_symmetry.space_group_name_H-M   'P 1'
#
loop_
_entity.id
_entity.type
_entity.pdbx_description
1 polymer ?
#
loop_
_entity_poly.entity_id
_entity_poly.type
_entity_poly.pdbx_seq_one_letter_code
_entity_poly.pdbx_strand_id
1 'polypeptide(L)'
;MGLGIIATSMHMPRNYVRKTVINSYNKESLQNALNAVINDGRKIREVRRCFNIPESTLRKKISLNQLKTSRLGRKPVFTEELEAELTEYVLMLAKLFYGITPKKLRHLAYRYADEKNISHNFNKERQLAGKD
;
A
#
# COMPACT_ATOMS: atom_id res chain seq x y z
N MET A 1 -43.37 11.27 -31.60
CA MET A 1 -42.12 12.01 -31.29
C MET A 1 -41.44 11.29 -30.14
N GLY A 2 -40.67 10.24 -30.44
CA GLY A 2 -40.02 9.40 -29.43
C GLY A 2 -38.73 10.04 -28.93
N LEU A 3 -38.66 10.34 -27.64
CA LEU A 3 -37.43 10.78 -26.98
C LEU A 3 -36.51 9.55 -26.81
N GLY A 4 -35.47 9.51 -27.63
CA GLY A 4 -34.44 8.49 -27.59
C GLY A 4 -33.65 8.55 -26.28
N ILE A 5 -33.54 7.41 -25.61
CA ILE A 5 -32.66 7.20 -24.46
C ILE A 5 -31.23 7.17 -25.00
N ILE A 6 -30.47 8.23 -24.76
CA ILE A 6 -29.02 8.25 -25.04
C ILE A 6 -28.36 7.37 -23.98
N ALA A 7 -27.99 6.15 -24.35
CA ALA A 7 -27.14 5.29 -23.54
C ALA A 7 -25.78 5.99 -23.38
N THR A 8 -25.54 6.56 -22.20
CA THR A 8 -24.23 7.09 -21.83
C THR A 8 -23.25 5.92 -21.80
N SER A 9 -22.27 5.96 -22.70
CA SER A 9 -21.11 5.07 -22.72
C SER A 9 -20.49 5.00 -21.31
N MET A 10 -20.62 3.83 -20.67
CA MET A 10 -19.96 3.50 -19.41
C MET A 10 -18.45 3.33 -19.66
N HIS A 11 -17.75 4.44 -19.92
CA HIS A 11 -16.29 4.44 -20.00
C HIS A 11 -15.72 4.24 -18.59
N MET A 12 -15.29 3.01 -18.27
CA MET A 12 -14.65 2.75 -16.97
C MET A 12 -13.35 3.56 -16.87
N PRO A 13 -13.22 4.46 -15.87
CA PRO A 13 -12.00 5.25 -15.71
C PRO A 13 -10.83 4.33 -15.34
N ARG A 14 -9.73 4.45 -16.08
CA ARG A 14 -8.49 3.68 -15.84
C ARG A 14 -7.89 3.98 -14.47
N ASN A 15 -8.11 5.20 -13.97
CA ASN A 15 -7.66 5.66 -12.66
C ASN A 15 -8.86 5.78 -11.70
N TYR A 16 -8.87 4.95 -10.66
CA TYR A 16 -9.90 4.99 -9.64
C TYR A 16 -9.70 6.18 -8.69
N VAL A 17 -10.68 7.09 -8.65
CA VAL A 17 -10.73 8.15 -7.62
C VAL A 17 -11.35 7.56 -6.36
N ARG A 18 -10.55 7.56 -5.28
CA ARG A 18 -10.96 7.01 -4.00
C ARG A 18 -12.05 7.87 -3.36
N LYS A 19 -13.14 7.21 -2.92
CA LYS A 19 -14.28 7.87 -2.27
C LYS A 19 -14.17 7.96 -0.74
N THR A 20 -13.27 7.19 -0.13
CA THR A 20 -13.17 7.07 1.33
C THR A 20 -12.10 7.95 1.94
N VAL A 21 -12.43 8.64 3.04
CA VAL A 21 -11.52 9.46 3.87
C VAL A 21 -10.80 8.65 4.97
N ILE A 22 -10.82 7.32 4.91
CA ILE A 22 -10.15 6.48 5.92
C ILE A 22 -8.64 6.76 5.91
N ASN A 23 -8.05 6.88 7.10
CA ASN A 23 -6.62 7.14 7.31
C ASN A 23 -6.16 8.53 6.81
N SER A 24 -7.04 9.54 6.84
CA SER A 24 -6.76 10.93 6.44
C SER A 24 -6.10 11.80 7.53
N TYR A 25 -5.76 11.22 8.69
CA TYR A 25 -5.12 11.96 9.78
C TYR A 25 -3.61 12.11 9.53
N ASN A 26 -3.03 13.21 10.02
CA ASN A 26 -1.59 13.44 9.96
C ASN A 26 -0.84 12.42 10.85
N LYS A 27 0.37 12.03 10.45
CA LYS A 27 1.25 11.13 11.20
C LYS A 27 1.58 11.70 12.58
N GLU A 28 1.90 13.00 12.63
CA GLU A 28 2.26 13.70 13.86
C GLU A 28 1.06 13.77 14.82
N SER A 29 -0.13 14.09 14.31
CA SER A 29 -1.36 14.10 15.11
C SER A 29 -1.67 12.72 15.69
N LEU A 30 -1.41 11.64 14.94
CA LEU A 30 -1.56 10.27 15.46
C LEU A 30 -0.55 9.97 16.58
N GLN A 31 0.72 10.35 16.41
CA GLN A 31 1.75 10.14 17.44
C GLN A 31 1.42 10.91 18.72
N ASN A 32 1.04 12.18 18.60
CA ASN A 32 0.65 13.01 19.74
C ASN A 32 -0.60 12.44 20.44
N ALA A 33 -1.58 11.95 19.67
CA ALA A 33 -2.76 11.29 20.23
C ALA A 33 -2.40 10.01 21.00
N LEU A 34 -1.48 9.20 20.50
CA LEU A 34 -1.03 7.97 21.18
C LEU A 34 -0.24 8.29 22.44
N ASN A 35 0.66 9.27 22.40
CA ASN A 35 1.41 9.73 23.56
C ASN A 35 0.48 10.29 24.65
N ALA A 36 -0.56 11.03 24.28
CA ALA A 36 -1.55 11.55 25.23
C ALA A 36 -2.35 10.44 25.92
N VAL A 37 -2.58 9.30 25.27
CA VAL A 37 -3.25 8.15 25.92
C VAL A 37 -2.28 7.37 26.80
N ILE A 38 -1.05 7.12 26.32
CA ILE A 38 -0.09 6.22 26.97
C ILE A 38 0.66 6.92 28.11
N ASN A 39 1.17 8.14 27.86
CA ASN A 39 2.01 8.87 28.82
C ASN A 39 1.15 9.76 29.75
N ASP A 40 0.18 10.49 29.20
CA ASP A 40 -0.64 11.42 29.98
C ASP A 40 -1.88 10.74 30.61
N GLY A 41 -2.14 9.47 30.29
CA GLY A 41 -3.27 8.71 30.82
C GLY A 41 -4.65 9.24 30.39
N ARG A 42 -4.75 10.02 29.31
CA ARG A 42 -6.03 10.60 28.87
C ARG A 42 -6.98 9.54 28.33
N LYS A 43 -8.28 9.75 28.53
CA LYS A 43 -9.31 8.84 28.02
C LYS A 43 -9.37 8.89 26.49
N ILE A 44 -9.44 7.73 25.84
CA ILE A 44 -9.47 7.61 24.36
C ILE A 44 -10.58 8.48 23.74
N ARG A 45 -11.74 8.56 24.41
CA ARG A 45 -12.89 9.38 23.96
C ARG A 45 -12.58 10.88 23.93
N GLU A 46 -11.76 11.36 24.86
CA GLU A 46 -11.29 12.75 24.93
C GLU A 46 -10.28 13.01 23.81
N VAL A 47 -9.28 12.14 23.69
CA VAL A 47 -8.25 12.23 22.64
C VAL A 47 -8.87 12.23 21.24
N ARG A 48 -9.90 11.40 21.00
CA ARG A 48 -10.70 11.44 19.76
C ARG A 48 -11.23 12.84 19.44
N ARG A 49 -11.74 13.57 20.44
CA ARG A 49 -12.31 14.92 20.26
C ARG A 49 -11.21 15.93 19.97
N CYS A 50 -10.06 15.83 20.65
CA CYS A 50 -8.95 16.76 20.47
C CYS A 50 -8.24 16.58 19.12
N PHE A 51 -7.99 15.34 18.69
CA PHE A 51 -7.17 15.05 17.50
C PHE A 51 -7.98 14.65 16.26
N ASN A 52 -9.32 14.55 16.39
CA ASN A 52 -10.22 14.12 15.32
C ASN A 52 -9.86 12.74 14.70
N ILE A 53 -9.33 11.83 15.51
CA ILE A 53 -8.97 10.46 15.09
C ILE A 53 -10.00 9.48 15.66
N PRO A 54 -10.62 8.60 14.84
CA PRO A 54 -11.60 7.65 15.33
C PRO A 54 -11.07 6.77 16.48
N GLU A 55 -11.92 6.53 17.47
CA GLU A 55 -11.57 5.73 18.66
C GLU A 55 -11.18 4.29 18.29
N SER A 56 -11.83 3.69 17.29
CA SER A 56 -11.48 2.36 16.78
C SER A 56 -10.03 2.31 16.25
N THR A 57 -9.57 3.40 15.62
CA THR A 57 -8.19 3.52 15.15
C THR A 57 -7.22 3.61 16.32
N LEU A 58 -7.50 4.46 17.30
CA LEU A 58 -6.64 4.62 18.48
C LEU A 58 -6.50 3.30 19.26
N ARG A 59 -7.63 2.63 19.56
CA ARG A 59 -7.63 1.32 20.23
C ARG A 59 -6.80 0.29 19.49
N LYS A 60 -6.97 0.17 18.17
CA LYS A 60 -6.21 -0.77 17.33
C LYS A 60 -4.72 -0.46 17.32
N LYS A 61 -4.33 0.82 17.34
CA LYS A 61 -2.92 1.23 17.32
C LYS A 61 -2.24 0.96 18.66
N ILE A 62 -2.94 1.20 19.77
CA ILE A 62 -2.49 0.87 21.12
C ILE A 62 -2.31 -0.64 21.26
N SER A 63 -3.30 -1.45 20.86
CA SER A 63 -3.19 -2.92 20.98
C SER A 63 -2.06 -3.51 20.16
N LEU A 64 -1.71 -2.89 19.03
CA LEU A 64 -0.63 -3.33 18.16
C LEU A 64 0.74 -2.72 18.53
N ASN A 65 0.82 -1.82 19.53
CA ASN A 65 2.01 -1.00 19.82
C ASN A 65 2.62 -0.38 18.54
N GLN A 66 1.76 0.05 17.61
CA GLN A 66 2.19 0.55 16.30
C GLN A 66 2.00 2.07 16.21
N LEU A 67 3.11 2.79 16.24
CA LEU A 67 3.16 4.24 16.01
C LEU A 67 3.13 4.63 14.52
N LYS A 68 3.39 3.66 13.62
CA LYS A 68 3.44 3.92 12.17
C LYS A 68 2.03 4.04 11.59
N THR A 69 1.84 4.97 10.67
CA THR A 69 0.63 4.99 9.83
C THR A 69 0.55 3.69 9.03
N SER A 70 -0.57 3.01 9.14
CA SER A 70 -0.82 1.80 8.35
C SER A 70 -0.98 2.20 6.89
N ARG A 71 -0.14 1.63 6.00
CA ARG A 71 -0.44 1.64 4.57
C ARG A 71 -1.78 0.94 4.38
N LEU A 72 -2.66 1.54 3.57
CA LEU A 72 -3.94 0.93 3.24
C LEU A 72 -3.72 -0.09 2.13
N GLY A 73 -4.42 -1.22 2.20
CA GLY A 73 -4.30 -2.30 1.22
C GLY A 73 -3.32 -3.39 1.64
N ARG A 74 -2.91 -4.20 0.66
CA ARG A 74 -2.07 -5.38 0.88
C ARG A 74 -0.63 -4.94 1.18
N LYS A 75 0.04 -5.68 2.06
CA LYS A 75 1.48 -5.50 2.30
C LYS A 75 2.27 -5.87 1.03
N PRO A 76 3.39 -5.17 0.74
CA PRO A 76 4.27 -5.56 -0.36
C PRO A 76 4.80 -6.98 -0.16
N VAL A 77 5.12 -7.66 -1.26
CA VAL A 77 5.70 -9.01 -1.24
C VAL A 77 7.16 -8.97 -0.81
N PHE A 78 7.90 -7.99 -1.32
CA PHE A 78 9.30 -7.79 -0.99
C PHE A 78 9.44 -6.79 0.16
N THR A 79 10.51 -6.93 0.94
CA THR A 79 10.92 -5.92 1.90
C THR A 79 11.64 -4.79 1.16
N GLU A 80 11.74 -3.62 1.82
CA GLU A 80 12.38 -2.44 1.23
C GLU A 80 13.84 -2.71 0.82
N GLU A 81 14.54 -3.57 1.56
CA GLU A 81 15.91 -4.02 1.25
C GLU A 81 15.98 -4.87 -0.02
N LEU A 82 15.05 -5.82 -0.18
CA LEU A 82 15.00 -6.69 -1.36
C LEU A 82 14.57 -5.93 -2.61
N GLU A 83 13.66 -4.96 -2.46
CA GLU A 83 13.31 -4.05 -3.56
C GLU A 83 14.52 -3.21 -3.98
N ALA A 84 15.31 -2.71 -3.02
CA ALA A 84 16.52 -1.97 -3.31
C ALA A 84 17.54 -2.81 -4.10
N GLU A 85 17.82 -4.04 -3.65
CA GLU A 85 18.74 -4.97 -4.34
C GLU A 85 18.28 -5.24 -5.79
N LEU A 86 16.99 -5.51 -5.99
CA LEU A 86 16.42 -5.70 -7.33
C LEU A 86 16.53 -4.45 -8.20
N THR A 87 16.26 -3.26 -7.65
CA THR A 87 16.37 -2.01 -8.41
C THR A 87 17.81 -1.72 -8.83
N GLU A 88 18.77 -1.93 -7.94
CA GLU A 88 20.18 -1.74 -8.23
C GLU A 88 20.65 -2.66 -9.35
N TYR A 89 20.25 -3.94 -9.30
CA TYR A 89 20.53 -4.91 -10.35
C TYR A 89 19.98 -4.48 -11.72
N VAL A 90 18.71 -4.04 -11.77
CA VAL A 90 18.09 -3.57 -13.01
C VAL A 90 18.78 -2.32 -13.56
N LEU A 91 19.17 -1.39 -12.68
CA LEU A 91 19.91 -0.19 -13.07
C LEU A 91 21.31 -0.52 -13.60
N MET A 92 22.01 -1.49 -12.99
CA MET A 92 23.30 -1.97 -13.50
C MET A 92 23.15 -2.57 -14.91
N LEU A 93 22.15 -3.42 -15.13
CA LEU A 93 21.90 -4.00 -16.46
C LEU A 93 21.56 -2.95 -17.51
N ALA A 94 20.80 -1.93 -17.13
CA ALA A 94 20.53 -0.79 -18.01
C ALA A 94 21.81 -0.03 -18.39
N LYS A 95 22.73 0.19 -17.45
CA LYS A 95 24.03 0.83 -17.70
C LYS A 95 24.93 0.01 -18.63
N LEU A 96 24.85 -1.32 -18.58
CA LEU A 96 25.58 -2.24 -19.45
C LEU A 96 24.93 -2.42 -20.84
N PHE A 97 23.97 -1.56 -21.21
CA PHE A 97 23.19 -1.62 -22.45
C PHE A 97 22.33 -2.88 -22.62
N TYR A 98 22.11 -3.66 -21.54
CA TYR A 98 21.20 -4.80 -21.50
C TYR A 98 19.87 -4.40 -20.85
N GLY A 99 19.14 -3.48 -21.48
CA GLY A 99 17.82 -3.06 -21.02
C GLY A 99 16.85 -4.24 -20.88
N ILE A 100 16.20 -4.37 -19.73
CA ILE A 100 15.22 -5.43 -19.47
C ILE A 100 13.82 -4.93 -19.81
N THR A 101 13.09 -5.70 -20.65
CA THR A 101 11.67 -5.45 -20.90
C THR A 101 10.81 -5.67 -19.64
N PRO A 102 9.70 -4.93 -19.43
CA PRO A 102 8.84 -5.09 -18.25
C PRO A 102 8.34 -6.53 -18.02
N LYS A 103 8.11 -7.30 -19.10
CA LYS A 103 7.70 -8.71 -18.99
C LYS A 103 8.80 -9.58 -18.39
N LYS A 104 10.05 -9.40 -18.82
CA LYS A 104 11.21 -10.11 -18.28
C LYS A 104 11.46 -9.73 -16.82
N LEU A 105 11.30 -8.46 -16.46
CA LEU A 105 11.39 -8.01 -15.07
C LEU A 105 10.38 -8.72 -14.17
N ARG A 106 9.14 -8.90 -14.64
CA ARG A 106 8.09 -9.61 -13.89
C ARG A 106 8.36 -11.10 -13.71
N HIS A 107 9.02 -11.74 -14.69
CA HIS A 107 9.50 -13.13 -14.52
C HIS A 107 10.68 -13.18 -13.53
N LEU A 108 11.59 -12.21 -13.59
CA LEU A 108 12.71 -12.12 -12.67
C LEU A 108 12.23 -11.91 -11.22
N ALA A 109 11.26 -11.03 -11.00
CA ALA A 109 10.64 -10.84 -9.68
C ALA A 109 9.97 -12.13 -9.16
N TYR A 110 9.25 -12.86 -10.02
CA TYR A 110 8.67 -14.15 -9.65
C TYR A 110 9.75 -15.13 -9.18
N ARG A 111 10.79 -15.31 -10.01
CA ARG A 111 11.90 -16.22 -9.69
C ARG A 111 12.64 -15.81 -8.43
N TYR A 112 12.93 -14.53 -8.26
CA TYR A 112 13.61 -14.02 -7.08
C TYR A 112 12.81 -14.31 -5.79
N ALA A 113 11.48 -14.19 -5.85
CA ALA A 113 10.62 -14.52 -4.72
C ALA A 113 10.60 -16.03 -4.42
N ASP A 114 10.51 -16.88 -5.44
CA ASP A 114 10.59 -18.34 -5.29
C ASP A 114 11.97 -18.79 -4.75
N GLU A 115 13.07 -18.26 -5.31
CA GLU A 115 14.45 -18.60 -4.91
C GLU A 115 14.75 -18.17 -3.46
N LYS A 116 14.21 -17.02 -3.02
CA LYS A 116 14.31 -16.55 -1.63
C LYS A 116 13.25 -17.16 -0.70
N ASN A 117 12.41 -18.09 -1.19
CA ASN A 117 11.31 -18.71 -0.45
C ASN A 117 10.33 -17.71 0.20
N ILE A 118 10.09 -16.59 -0.47
CA ILE A 118 9.18 -15.54 0.00
C ILE A 118 7.76 -15.89 -0.41
N SER A 119 6.84 -15.89 0.55
CA SER A 119 5.43 -16.14 0.25
C SER A 119 4.83 -15.03 -0.63
N HIS A 120 4.39 -15.40 -1.83
CA HIS A 120 3.83 -14.46 -2.80
C HIS A 120 2.54 -14.97 -3.46
N ASN A 121 1.74 -14.02 -3.97
CA ASN A 121 0.49 -14.26 -4.71
C ASN A 121 0.66 -14.12 -6.24
N PHE A 122 1.89 -14.18 -6.73
CA PHE A 122 2.14 -14.17 -8.17
C PHE A 122 1.51 -15.38 -8.86
N ASN A 123 1.30 -15.26 -10.17
CA ASN A 123 0.71 -16.34 -10.95
C ASN A 123 1.73 -17.47 -11.11
N LYS A 124 1.46 -18.62 -10.48
CA LYS A 124 2.32 -19.81 -10.51
C LYS A 124 2.31 -20.54 -11.84
N GLU A 125 1.17 -20.58 -12.54
CA GLU A 125 1.05 -21.22 -13.85
C GLU A 125 1.91 -20.52 -14.90
N ARG A 126 1.89 -19.17 -14.88
CA ARG A 126 2.63 -18.34 -15.83
C ARG A 126 4.00 -17.89 -15.32
N GLN A 127 4.32 -18.22 -14.06
CA GLN A 127 5.54 -17.81 -13.35
C GLN A 127 5.84 -16.31 -13.51
N LEU A 128 4.83 -15.48 -13.23
CA LEU A 128 4.85 -14.06 -13.57
C LEU A 128 4.25 -13.20 -12.45
N ALA A 129 4.98 -12.15 -12.07
CA ALA A 129 4.47 -11.11 -11.17
C ALA A 129 3.32 -10.30 -11.81
N GLY A 130 2.55 -9.58 -10.99
CA GLY A 130 1.47 -8.70 -11.46
C GLY A 130 1.95 -7.59 -12.40
N LYS A 131 1.02 -6.98 -13.15
CA LYS A 131 1.32 -5.75 -13.89
C LYS A 131 1.09 -4.58 -12.93
N ASP A 132 2.09 -3.71 -12.81
CA ASP A 132 1.98 -2.42 -12.13
C ASP A 132 1.23 -1.40 -13.02
#